data_AF-A0A814H947-F1
#
_entry.id   AF-A0A814H947-F1
#
_cell.length_a   1.000
_cell.length_b   1.000
_cell.length_c   1.000
_cell.angle_alpha   90.00
_cell.angle_beta   90.00
_cell.angle_gamma   90.00
#
_symmetry.space_group_name_H-M   'P 1'
#
loop_
_entity.id
_entity.type
_entity.pdbx_description
1 polymer ?
#
loop_
_entity_poly.entity_id
_entity_poly.type
_entity_poly.pdbx_seq_one_letter_code
_entity_poly.pdbx_strand_id
1 'polypeptide(L)'
;MAATLVKPPNSTYTFASQPKAVQQLQGQRQKFRQAPVDSQDESNIYGNIMYDRRVIRGNTYALHTLPAHAQPDPIEVQRQQEAKRRAIARRKAREQIRTRTPEPVHDRRNVDVQTELYLEELR
;
A
#
# COMPACT_ATOMS: atom_id res chain seq x y z
N MET A 1 35.13 42.02 0.12
CA MET A 1 34.57 42.72 1.29
C MET A 1 33.43 41.88 1.84
N ALA A 2 33.62 41.25 3.00
CA ALA A 2 32.66 40.31 3.58
C ALA A 2 31.59 41.08 4.36
N ALA A 3 30.31 40.94 3.98
CA ALA A 3 29.19 41.53 4.68
C ALA A 3 28.84 40.67 5.91
N THR A 4 29.17 41.14 7.11
CA THR A 4 28.73 40.53 8.37
C THR A 4 27.28 40.93 8.62
N LEU A 5 26.35 40.01 8.37
CA LEU A 5 24.91 40.21 8.62
C LEU A 5 24.62 40.07 10.12
N VAL A 6 24.11 41.14 10.72
CA VAL A 6 23.74 41.21 12.15
C VAL A 6 22.60 40.23 12.46
N LYS A 7 22.77 39.44 13.52
CA LYS A 7 21.82 38.44 14.03
C LYS A 7 20.57 39.12 14.64
N PRO A 8 19.34 38.83 14.18
CA PRO A 8 18.14 39.22 14.91
C PRO A 8 17.93 38.31 16.15
N PRO A 9 17.36 38.83 17.24
CA PRO A 9 17.39 38.18 18.56
C PRO A 9 16.66 36.82 18.64
N ASN A 10 15.83 36.45 17.67
CA ASN A 10 14.98 35.25 17.72
C ASN A 10 15.16 34.29 16.51
N SER A 11 16.37 34.15 15.96
CA SER A 11 16.65 33.16 14.90
C SER A 11 17.45 31.96 15.43
N THR A 12 16.92 30.74 15.24
CA THR A 12 17.56 29.47 15.61
C THR A 12 18.57 28.96 14.57
N TYR A 13 18.66 29.58 13.39
CA TYR A 13 19.57 29.11 12.34
C TYR A 13 20.21 30.29 11.57
N THR A 14 21.54 30.24 11.38
CA THR A 14 22.32 31.27 10.67
C THR A 14 23.10 30.63 9.54
N PHE A 15 22.86 31.07 8.30
CA PHE A 15 23.62 30.61 7.13
C PHE A 15 24.85 31.49 6.91
N ALA A 16 26.03 30.88 6.69
CA ALA A 16 27.26 31.62 6.36
C ALA A 16 27.21 32.31 4.98
N SER A 17 26.27 31.92 4.12
CA SER A 17 25.98 32.56 2.83
C SER A 17 24.48 32.53 2.56
N GLN A 18 23.95 33.50 1.82
CA GLN A 18 22.55 33.49 1.42
C GLN A 18 22.31 32.35 0.42
N PRO A 19 21.28 31.50 0.61
CA PRO A 19 20.97 30.44 -0.35
C PRO A 19 20.63 31.07 -1.71
N LYS A 20 21.35 30.64 -2.75
CA LYS A 20 21.09 31.03 -4.14
C LYS A 20 20.68 29.79 -4.93
N ALA A 21 19.63 29.92 -5.74
CA ALA A 21 19.23 28.87 -6.67
C ALA A 21 20.36 28.60 -7.68
N VAL A 22 20.70 27.33 -7.88
CA VAL A 22 21.62 26.93 -8.95
C VAL A 22 20.92 27.28 -10.26
N GLN A 23 21.42 28.31 -10.96
CA GLN A 23 20.95 28.60 -12.30
C GLN A 23 21.22 27.35 -13.13
N GLN A 24 20.15 26.69 -13.58
CA GLN A 24 20.26 25.71 -14.64
C GLN A 24 20.76 26.50 -15.84
N LEU A 25 22.08 26.50 -16.04
CA LEU A 25 22.71 27.02 -17.24
C LEU A 25 21.97 26.39 -18.42
N GLN A 26 21.17 27.23 -19.08
CA GLN A 26 20.44 26.92 -20.29
C GLN A 26 21.47 26.37 -21.29
N GLY A 27 21.47 25.06 -21.48
CA GLY A 27 22.49 24.43 -22.29
C GLY A 27 22.67 22.97 -21.92
N GLN A 28 21.72 22.14 -22.34
CA GLN A 28 22.03 20.85 -22.95
C GLN A 28 23.13 20.05 -22.23
N ARG A 29 22.84 19.50 -21.04
CA ARG A 29 23.60 18.31 -20.59
C ARG A 29 23.20 17.17 -21.52
N GLN A 30 23.89 17.10 -22.67
CA GLN A 30 23.71 16.05 -23.65
C GLN A 30 23.96 14.70 -22.97
N LYS A 31 22.91 13.91 -22.82
CA LYS A 31 23.04 12.51 -22.42
C LYS A 31 23.64 11.78 -23.61
N PHE A 32 24.88 11.34 -23.46
CA PHE A 32 25.58 10.50 -24.42
C PHE A 32 24.76 9.24 -24.73
N ARG A 33 24.00 9.25 -25.83
CA ARG A 33 23.75 8.12 -26.74
C ARG A 33 22.90 8.63 -27.92
N GLN A 34 23.53 9.07 -28.99
CA GLN A 34 22.83 9.20 -30.28
C GLN A 34 22.84 7.82 -30.93
N ALA A 35 21.69 7.18 -31.02
CA ALA A 35 21.45 6.07 -31.93
C ALA A 35 20.54 6.61 -33.05
N PRO A 36 20.86 6.40 -34.34
CA PRO A 36 19.93 6.70 -35.41
C PRO A 36 18.90 5.58 -35.44
N VAL A 37 17.67 5.89 -35.03
CA VAL A 37 16.51 5.01 -35.25
C VAL A 37 15.53 5.79 -36.12
N ASP A 38 15.18 5.13 -37.21
CA ASP A 38 14.47 5.67 -38.35
C ASP A 38 13.15 6.34 -37.97
N SER A 39 12.99 7.53 -38.53
CA SER A 39 11.79 8.35 -38.47
C SER A 39 10.66 7.72 -39.28
N GLN A 40 9.65 7.14 -38.61
CA GLN A 40 8.24 7.42 -38.95
C GLN A 40 7.17 6.86 -37.99
N ASP A 41 7.45 5.91 -37.10
CA ASP A 41 6.39 5.29 -36.27
C ASP A 41 6.52 5.47 -34.74
N GLU A 42 7.62 6.05 -34.25
CA GLU A 42 7.91 6.16 -32.80
C GLU A 42 7.36 7.42 -32.12
N SER A 43 6.81 8.38 -32.87
CA SER A 43 6.22 9.60 -32.27
C SER A 43 4.91 9.33 -31.53
N ASN A 44 4.29 8.17 -31.75
CA ASN A 44 3.11 7.71 -31.02
C ASN A 44 3.44 6.76 -29.85
N ILE A 45 4.70 6.37 -29.67
CA ILE A 45 5.09 5.39 -28.64
C ILE A 45 5.30 6.06 -27.27
N TYR A 46 5.55 7.37 -27.24
CA TYR A 46 5.76 8.14 -26.01
C TYR A 46 4.79 9.33 -25.88
N GLY A 47 3.48 9.07 -26.00
CA GLY A 47 2.45 10.01 -25.56
C GLY A 47 2.19 9.88 -24.05
N ASN A 48 1.84 10.97 -23.36
CA ASN A 48 1.43 10.88 -21.97
C ASN A 48 0.19 9.97 -21.87
N ILE A 49 0.37 8.78 -21.29
CA ILE A 49 -0.66 7.74 -21.15
C ILE A 49 -1.91 8.23 -20.42
N MET A 50 -1.80 9.31 -19.67
CA MET A 50 -2.89 9.94 -18.92
C MET A 50 -3.96 10.62 -19.80
N TYR A 51 -3.73 10.71 -21.11
CA TYR A 51 -4.74 11.13 -22.10
C TYR A 51 -5.47 9.95 -22.75
N ASP A 52 -5.02 8.71 -22.53
CA ASP A 52 -5.74 7.53 -22.98
C ASP A 52 -7.05 7.40 -22.19
N ARG A 53 -8.17 7.24 -22.90
CA ARG A 53 -9.52 7.08 -22.30
C ARG A 53 -9.59 5.87 -21.36
N ARG A 54 -8.68 4.91 -21.49
CA ARG A 54 -8.57 3.73 -20.61
C ARG A 54 -7.86 4.03 -19.29
N VAL A 55 -7.10 5.12 -19.20
CA VAL A 55 -6.30 5.48 -18.02
C VAL A 55 -7.09 6.43 -17.14
N ILE A 56 -7.59 5.92 -16.02
CA ILE A 56 -8.36 6.69 -15.04
C ILE A 56 -7.40 7.15 -13.94
N ARG A 57 -7.27 8.47 -13.76
CA ARG A 57 -6.46 9.04 -12.69
C ARG A 57 -7.27 9.07 -11.39
N GLY A 58 -6.99 8.13 -10.50
CA GLY A 58 -7.65 8.05 -9.19
C GLY A 58 -7.79 6.60 -8.73
N ASN A 59 -8.28 6.41 -7.50
CA ASN A 59 -8.48 5.07 -6.95
C ASN A 59 -9.73 4.39 -7.54
N THR A 60 -9.63 3.88 -8.76
CA THR A 60 -10.74 3.16 -9.43
C THR A 60 -10.83 1.68 -9.01
N TYR A 61 -9.79 1.13 -8.38
CA TYR A 61 -9.79 -0.26 -7.91
C TYR A 61 -10.73 -0.53 -6.73
N ALA A 62 -11.11 0.51 -5.98
CA ALA A 62 -12.03 0.37 -4.85
C ALA A 62 -13.50 0.64 -5.23
N LEU A 63 -13.78 1.20 -6.41
CA LEU A 63 -15.14 1.42 -6.86
C LEU A 63 -15.70 0.11 -7.42
N HIS A 64 -16.38 -0.64 -6.55
CA HIS A 64 -17.29 -1.70 -6.97
C HIS A 64 -18.48 -1.05 -7.69
N THR A 65 -18.28 -0.65 -8.95
CA THR A 65 -19.37 -0.27 -9.84
C THR A 65 -20.08 -1.54 -10.27
N LEU A 66 -20.92 -2.07 -9.39
CA LEU A 66 -22.01 -2.90 -9.88
C LEU A 66 -22.80 -2.04 -10.90
N PRO A 67 -23.12 -2.57 -12.08
CA PRO A 67 -24.02 -1.89 -13.02
C PRO A 67 -25.24 -1.36 -12.27
N ALA A 68 -25.79 -0.20 -12.65
CA ALA A 68 -26.97 0.37 -11.98
C ALA A 68 -28.17 -0.60 -11.90
N HIS A 69 -28.20 -1.63 -12.74
CA HIS A 69 -29.18 -2.73 -12.74
C HIS A 69 -28.86 -3.92 -11.82
N ALA A 70 -27.67 -3.97 -11.21
CA ALA A 70 -27.22 -5.02 -10.32
C ALA A 70 -27.20 -4.55 -8.86
N GLN A 71 -28.12 -3.65 -8.49
CA GLN A 71 -28.38 -3.37 -7.08
C GLN A 71 -29.07 -4.61 -6.49
N PRO A 72 -28.39 -5.39 -5.63
CA PRO A 72 -29.06 -6.50 -4.95
C PRO A 72 -30.24 -5.94 -4.15
N ASP A 73 -31.36 -6.66 -4.16
CA ASP A 73 -32.55 -6.26 -3.42
C ASP A 73 -32.15 -5.92 -1.97
N PRO A 74 -32.70 -4.83 -1.38
CA PRO A 74 -32.28 -4.36 -0.06
C PRO A 74 -32.42 -5.44 1.03
N ILE A 75 -33.37 -6.37 0.84
CA ILE A 75 -33.60 -7.54 1.70
C ILE A 75 -32.43 -8.52 1.63
N GLU A 76 -31.86 -8.75 0.45
CA GLU A 76 -30.71 -9.65 0.28
C GLU A 76 -29.44 -9.07 0.90
N VAL A 77 -29.24 -7.76 0.76
CA VAL A 77 -28.13 -7.05 1.42
C VAL A 77 -28.21 -7.18 2.93
N GLN A 78 -29.40 -6.98 3.51
CA GLN A 78 -29.63 -7.14 4.95
C GLN A 78 -29.37 -8.58 5.40
N ARG A 79 -29.86 -9.57 4.65
CA ARG A 79 -29.61 -11.00 4.91
C ARG A 79 -28.13 -11.34 4.88
N GLN A 80 -27.38 -10.80 3.92
CA GLN A 80 -25.93 -11.02 3.82
C GLN A 80 -25.17 -10.39 4.99
N GLN A 81 -25.55 -9.18 5.41
CA GLN A 81 -24.96 -8.51 6.57
C GLN A 81 -25.24 -9.29 7.87
N GLU A 82 -26.48 -9.74 8.05
CA GLU A 82 -26.86 -10.56 9.20
C GLU A 82 -26.10 -11.91 9.21
N ALA A 83 -25.99 -12.57 8.06
CA ALA A 83 -25.23 -13.80 7.91
C ALA A 83 -23.75 -13.61 8.25
N LYS A 84 -23.13 -12.53 7.77
CA LYS A 84 -21.75 -12.14 8.13
C LYS A 84 -21.61 -11.94 9.64
N ARG A 85 -22.53 -11.18 10.26
CA ARG A 85 -22.54 -10.94 11.72
C ARG A 85 -22.65 -12.25 12.50
N ARG A 86 -23.55 -13.15 12.07
CA ARG A 86 -23.75 -14.47 12.68
C ARG A 86 -22.52 -15.36 12.53
N ALA A 87 -21.86 -15.35 11.37
CA ALA A 87 -20.64 -16.12 11.14
C ALA A 87 -19.49 -15.67 12.06
N ILE A 88 -19.32 -14.35 12.22
CA ILE A 88 -18.32 -13.79 13.13
C ILE A 88 -18.62 -14.16 14.58
N ALA A 89 -19.87 -14.03 15.02
CA ALA A 89 -20.28 -14.43 16.36
C ALA A 89 -20.04 -15.92 16.63
N ARG A 90 -20.36 -16.80 15.65
CA ARG A 90 -20.08 -18.24 15.74
C ARG A 90 -18.59 -18.54 15.82
N ARG A 91 -17.75 -17.81 15.07
CA ARG A 91 -16.29 -17.96 15.14
C ARG A 91 -15.77 -17.58 16.54
N LYS A 92 -16.18 -16.42 17.07
CA LYS A 92 -15.82 -15.98 18.43
C LYS A 92 -16.29 -16.95 19.50
N ALA A 93 -17.52 -17.46 19.40
CA ALA A 93 -18.04 -18.46 20.35
C ALA A 93 -17.24 -19.77 20.30
N ARG A 94 -16.86 -20.24 19.11
CA ARG A 94 -15.98 -21.41 18.97
C ARG A 94 -14.59 -21.18 19.56
N GLU A 95 -14.04 -19.98 19.40
CA GLU A 95 -12.76 -19.59 20.02
C GLU A 95 -12.87 -19.54 21.55
N GLN A 96 -14.01 -19.13 22.11
CA GLN A 96 -14.25 -19.13 23.57
C GLN A 96 -14.49 -20.52 24.14
N ILE A 97 -15.22 -21.39 23.44
CA ILE A 97 -15.49 -22.77 23.87
C ILE A 97 -14.24 -23.65 23.77
N ARG A 98 -13.33 -23.35 22.83
CA ARG A 98 -12.00 -23.96 22.81
C ARG A 98 -11.27 -23.48 24.06
N THR A 99 -11.27 -24.31 25.09
CA THR A 99 -10.42 -24.17 26.27
C THR A 99 -8.99 -24.01 25.78
N ARG A 100 -8.52 -22.75 25.72
CA ARG A 100 -7.21 -22.43 25.20
C ARG A 100 -6.19 -23.07 26.13
N THR A 101 -5.31 -23.91 25.61
CA THR A 101 -4.11 -24.33 26.33
C THR A 101 -3.45 -23.07 26.87
N PRO A 102 -3.18 -22.96 28.19
CA PRO A 102 -2.62 -21.75 28.76
C PRO A 102 -1.34 -21.34 28.02
N GLU A 103 -1.09 -20.03 27.98
CA GLU A 103 0.13 -19.47 27.39
C GLU A 103 1.36 -20.18 27.99
N PRO A 104 2.38 -20.51 27.17
CA PRO A 104 3.63 -21.04 27.67
C PRO A 104 4.24 -20.07 28.68
N VAL A 105 4.88 -20.61 29.71
CA VAL A 105 5.68 -19.82 30.66
C VAL A 105 6.78 -19.07 29.89
N HIS A 106 7.15 -17.87 30.35
CA HIS A 106 8.26 -17.09 29.78
C HIS A 106 9.50 -17.99 29.57
N ASP A 107 10.11 -17.87 28.39
CA ASP A 107 11.25 -18.67 27.91
C ASP A 107 10.98 -20.18 27.73
N ARG A 108 9.72 -20.63 27.73
CA ARG A 108 9.32 -22.03 27.44
C ARG A 108 8.39 -22.10 26.22
N ARG A 109 8.35 -23.27 25.56
CA ARG A 109 7.44 -23.56 24.44
C ARG A 109 6.60 -24.79 24.79
N ASN A 110 5.32 -24.76 24.42
CA ASN A 110 4.45 -25.93 24.53
C ASN A 110 4.82 -26.91 23.39
N VAL A 111 4.93 -28.20 23.71
CA VAL A 111 5.26 -29.27 22.76
C VAL A 111 4.18 -30.34 22.87
N ASP A 112 3.72 -30.85 21.72
CA ASP A 112 2.76 -31.95 21.68
C ASP A 112 3.47 -33.25 22.06
N VAL A 113 2.97 -33.92 23.10
CA VAL A 113 3.49 -35.20 23.58
C VAL A 113 2.51 -36.29 23.17
N GLN A 114 3.03 -37.42 22.68
CA GLN A 114 2.20 -38.58 22.42
C GLN A 114 1.63 -39.10 23.75
N THR A 115 0.34 -38.84 23.98
CA THR A 115 -0.39 -39.33 25.15
C THR A 115 -0.94 -40.73 24.94
N GLU A 116 -1.12 -41.14 23.69
CA GLU A 116 -1.66 -42.45 23.33
C GLU A 116 -0.60 -43.55 23.48
N LEU A 117 -0.96 -44.61 24.20
CA LEU A 117 -0.08 -45.76 24.44
C LEU A 117 0.27 -46.52 23.15
N TYR A 118 -0.63 -46.51 22.16
CA TYR A 118 -0.46 -47.15 20.87
C TYR A 118 -0.78 -46.15 19.75
N LEU A 119 0.06 -46.11 18.71
CA LEU A 119 -0.24 -45.35 17.49
C LEU A 119 -1.22 -46.18 16.65
N GLU A 120 -2.44 -45.68 16.46
CA GLU A 120 -3.36 -46.30 15.51
C GLU A 120 -2.87 -46.04 14.08
N GLU A 121 -2.40 -47.09 13.41
CA GLU A 121 -2.14 -47.05 11.97
C GLU A 121 -3.49 -47.00 11.23
N LEU A 122 -3.86 -45.83 10.71
CA LEU A 122 -4.94 -45.73 9.74
C LEU A 122 -4.47 -46.35 8.41
N ARG A 123 -5.04 -47.52 8.08
CA ARG A 123 -4.82 -48.24 6.84
C ARG A 123 -5.96 -48.02 5.84
#